data_AF-A0A2N0W2Z5-F1
#
_entry.id   AF-A0A2N0W2Z5-F1
#
_cell.length_a   1.000
_cell.length_b   1.000
_cell.length_c   1.000
_cell.angle_alpha   90.00
_cell.angle_beta   90.00
_cell.angle_gamma   90.00
#
_symmetry.space_group_name_H-M   'P 1'
#
loop_
_entity.id
_entity.type
_entity.pdbx_description
1 polymer ?
#
loop_
_entity_poly.entity_id
_entity_poly.type
_entity_poly.pdbx_seq_one_letter_code
_entity_poly.pdbx_strand_id
1 'polypeptide(L)' 'MFHSGFSLPDLVLGASLYFPPMFKAFLLGLVIWLLIHRLLRDWIYSGEVWHPTLMDLSLFVISICAALILMVNI' A
#
# COMPACT_ATOMS: atom_id res chain seq x y z
N MET A 1 -2.71 -24.45 -30.42
CA MET A 1 -3.51 -25.01 -29.31
C MET A 1 -2.92 -24.48 -28.01
N PHE A 2 -3.45 -23.36 -27.51
CA PHE A 2 -3.00 -22.80 -26.24
C PHE A 2 -3.47 -23.75 -25.13
N HIS A 3 -2.54 -24.44 -24.47
CA HIS A 3 -2.87 -25.18 -23.25
C HIS A 3 -3.18 -24.13 -22.17
N SER A 4 -4.47 -23.98 -21.86
CA SER A 4 -4.92 -23.29 -20.65
C SER A 4 -4.36 -24.07 -19.47
N GLY A 5 -3.15 -23.71 -19.01
CA GLY A 5 -2.54 -24.31 -17.84
C GLY A 5 -3.52 -24.24 -16.69
N PHE A 6 -3.91 -25.39 -16.16
CA PHE A 6 -4.83 -25.51 -15.05
C PHE A 6 -4.30 -24.64 -13.91
N SER A 7 -5.06 -23.62 -13.51
CA SER A 7 -4.69 -22.77 -12.38
C SER A 7 -4.64 -23.66 -11.14
N LEU A 8 -3.43 -23.91 -10.64
CA LEU A 8 -3.19 -24.69 -9.44
C LEU A 8 -4.08 -24.14 -8.32
N PRO A 9 -5.01 -24.94 -7.77
CA PRO A 9 -6.02 -24.45 -6.83
C PRO A 9 -5.36 -23.89 -5.56
N ASP A 10 -4.20 -24.39 -5.16
CA ASP A 10 -3.34 -23.84 -4.11
C ASP A 10 -2.83 -22.41 -4.43
N LEU A 11 -2.49 -22.13 -5.69
CA LEU A 11 -2.05 -20.81 -6.14
C LEU A 11 -3.23 -19.82 -6.20
N VAL A 12 -4.41 -20.27 -6.63
CA VAL A 12 -5.64 -19.46 -6.64
C VAL A 12 -6.11 -19.14 -5.22
N LEU A 13 -6.04 -20.13 -4.31
CA LEU A 13 -6.45 -19.98 -2.92
C LEU A 13 -5.43 -19.13 -2.15
N GLY A 14 -4.13 -19.32 -2.36
CA GLY A 14 -3.09 -18.44 -1.82
C GLY A 14 -3.21 -17.01 -2.31
N ALA A 15 -3.39 -16.79 -3.62
CA ALA A 15 -3.68 -15.48 -4.16
C ALA A 15 -4.95 -14.89 -3.53
N SER A 16 -6.03 -15.65 -3.43
CA SER A 16 -7.28 -15.22 -2.82
C SER A 16 -7.25 -15.13 -1.29
N LEU A 17 -6.22 -15.58 -0.59
CA LEU A 17 -6.11 -15.47 0.87
C LEU A 17 -5.19 -14.31 1.26
N TYR A 18 -4.12 -14.10 0.50
CA TYR A 18 -3.19 -12.98 0.70
C TYR A 18 -3.69 -11.68 0.05
N PHE A 19 -4.31 -11.73 -1.14
CA PHE A 19 -4.81 -10.52 -1.78
C PHE A 19 -5.91 -9.83 -0.96
N PRO A 20 -6.96 -10.46 -0.44
CA PRO A 20 -8.08 -9.69 0.12
C PRO A 20 -7.72 -8.84 1.35
N PRO A 21 -6.97 -9.33 2.36
CA PRO A 21 -6.62 -8.53 3.53
C PRO A 21 -5.47 -7.55 3.24
N MET A 22 -4.41 -7.98 2.56
CA MET A 22 -3.29 -7.08 2.23
C MET A 22 -3.71 -5.97 1.27
N PHE A 23 -4.58 -6.28 0.29
CA PHE A 23 -5.09 -5.28 -0.65
C PHE A 23 -6.05 -4.31 0.04
N LYS A 24 -6.86 -4.77 0.98
CA LYS A 24 -7.67 -3.87 1.83
C LYS A 24 -6.80 -2.92 2.65
N ALA A 25 -5.75 -3.44 3.29
CA ALA A 25 -4.82 -2.61 4.05
C ALA A 25 -4.04 -1.65 3.15
N PHE A 26 -3.66 -2.07 1.94
CA PHE A 26 -3.03 -1.20 0.95
C PHE A 26 -3.95 -0.06 0.50
N LEU A 27 -5.22 -0.36 0.16
CA LEU A 27 -6.21 0.66 -0.19
C LEU A 27 -6.45 1.64 0.96
N LEU A 28 -6.54 1.13 2.19
CA LEU A 28 -6.73 1.96 3.39
C LEU A 28 -5.48 2.82 3.66
N GLY A 29 -4.29 2.24 3.54
CA GLY A 29 -3.02 2.95 3.62
C GLY A 29 -2.85 4.01 2.53
N LEU A 30 -3.38 3.77 1.33
CA LEU A 30 -3.39 4.75 0.24
C LEU A 30 -4.29 5.96 0.58
N VAL A 31 -5.47 5.71 1.17
CA VAL A 31 -6.37 6.79 1.62
C VAL A 31 -5.74 7.60 2.75
N ILE A 32 -5.14 6.95 3.76
CA ILE A 32 -4.42 7.62 4.84
C ILE A 32 -3.26 8.45 4.27
N TRP A 33 -2.50 7.88 3.34
CA TRP A 33 -1.38 8.57 2.72
C TRP A 33 -1.83 9.81 1.95
N LEU A 34 -2.94 9.76 1.20
CA LEU A 34 -3.47 10.93 0.49
C LEU A 34 -3.78 12.09 1.44
N LEU A 35 -4.30 11.81 2.64
CA LEU A 35 -4.57 12.82 3.67
C LEU A 35 -3.27 13.43 4.21
N ILE A 36 -2.30 12.57 4.55
CA ILE A 36 -0.98 12.98 5.08
C ILE A 36 -0.20 13.77 4.02
N HIS A 37 -0.12 13.24 2.80
CA HIS A 37 0.57 13.86 1.67
C HIS A 37 0.00 15.23 1.37
N ARG A 38 -1.34 15.40 1.41
CA ARG A 38 -1.95 16.72 1.19
C ARG A 38 -1.53 17.74 2.26
N LEU A 39 -1.39 17.34 3.52
CA LEU A 39 -0.92 18.24 4.59
C LEU A 39 0.57 18.54 4.49
N LEU A 40 1.39 17.51 4.21
CA LEU A 40 2.84 17.64 4.17
C LEU A 40 3.38 18.15 2.83
N ARG A 41 2.55 18.23 1.79
CA ARG A 41 2.91 18.70 0.44
C ARG A 41 3.69 20.01 0.50
N ASP A 42 3.13 21.02 1.14
CA ASP A 42 3.73 22.36 1.14
C ASP A 42 5.11 22.39 1.82
N TRP A 43 5.34 21.47 2.78
CA TRP A 43 6.63 21.29 3.43
C TRP A 43 7.61 20.45 2.60
N ILE A 44 7.15 19.34 2.02
CA ILE A 44 7.97 18.44 1.18
C ILE A 44 8.52 19.19 -0.04
N TYR A 45 7.72 20.10 -0.61
CA TYR A 45 8.10 20.89 -1.77
C TYR A 45 8.66 22.28 -1.43
N SER A 46 8.92 22.59 -0.15
CA SER A 46 9.44 23.90 0.26
C SER A 46 10.91 24.14 -0.11
N GLY A 47 11.61 23.12 -0.61
CA GLY A 47 13.05 23.16 -0.92
C GLY A 47 13.96 22.75 0.25
N GLU A 48 13.41 22.54 1.44
CA GLU A 48 14.15 22.09 2.63
C GLU A 48 14.41 20.56 2.63
N VAL A 49 13.65 19.80 1.85
CA VAL A 49 13.76 18.34 1.75
C VAL A 49 14.64 17.94 0.57
N TRP A 50 15.68 17.15 0.83
CA TRP A 50 16.68 16.77 -0.18
C TRP A 50 16.10 15.93 -1.34
N HIS A 51 15.32 14.90 -1.02
CA HIS A 51 14.68 14.02 -2.02
C HIS A 51 13.17 13.89 -1.75
N PRO A 52 12.34 14.82 -2.28
CA PRO A 52 10.91 14.85 -2.02
C PRO A 52 10.20 13.55 -2.44
N THR A 53 10.64 12.92 -3.53
CA THR A 53 10.09 11.64 -3.99
C THR A 53 10.39 10.45 -3.07
N LEU A 54 11.61 10.40 -2.49
CA LEU A 54 11.95 9.36 -1.51
C LEU A 54 11.18 9.55 -0.19
N MET A 55 10.99 10.80 0.23
CA MET A 55 10.17 11.14 1.40
C MET A 55 8.72 10.70 1.20
N ASP A 56 8.15 10.96 0.03
CA ASP A 56 6.78 10.55 -0.27
C ASP A 56 6.59 9.03 -0.28
N LEU A 57 7.56 8.29 -0.84
CA LEU A 57 7.55 6.84 -0.85
C LEU A 57 7.62 6.26 0.58
N SER A 58 8.47 6.82 1.44
CA SER A 58 8.59 6.34 2.82
C SER A 58 7.32 6.61 3.63
N LEU A 59 6.71 7.79 3.49
CA LEU A 59 5.40 8.11 4.08
C LEU A 59 4.31 7.16 3.60
N PHE A 60 4.33 6.79 2.32
CA PHE A 60 3.40 5.82 1.76
C PHE A 60 3.54 4.43 2.41
N VAL A 61 4.77 3.93 2.55
CA VAL A 61 5.05 2.63 3.19
C VAL A 61 4.66 2.66 4.67
N ILE A 62 4.95 3.74 5.40
CA ILE A 62 4.55 3.92 6.80
C ILE A 62 3.02 3.90 6.92
N SER A 63 2.32 4.56 6.01
CA SER A 63 0.86 4.58 5.97
C SER A 63 0.26 3.18 5.75
N ILE A 64 0.84 2.38 4.85
CA ILE A 64 0.43 0.98 4.64
C ILE A 64 0.69 0.15 5.91
N CYS A 65 1.84 0.34 6.55
CA CYS A 65 2.18 -0.38 7.78
C CYS A 65 1.21 -0.02 8.93
N ALA A 66 0.87 1.26 9.08
CA ALA A 66 -0.13 1.72 10.05
C ALA A 66 -1.52 1.16 9.75
N ALA A 67 -1.93 1.12 8.48
CA ALA A 67 -3.18 0.52 8.05
C ALA A 67 -3.24 -0.99 8.33
N LEU A 68 -2.13 -1.71 8.12
CA LEU A 68 -2.00 -3.13 8.46
C LEU A 68 -2.14 -3.37 9.96
N ILE A 69 -1.45 -2.59 10.79
CA ILE A 69 -1.55 -2.69 12.26
C ILE A 69 -2.99 -2.42 12.72
N LEU A 70 -3.62 -1.38 12.18
CA LEU A 70 -5.00 -1.04 12.50
C LEU A 70 -5.96 -2.16 12.11
N MET A 71 -5.76 -2.78 10.94
CA MET A 71 -6.62 -3.86 10.45
C MET A 71 -6.40 -5.20 11.18
N VAL A 72 -5.20 -5.44 11.73
CA VAL A 72 -4.92 -6.62 12.57
C VAL A 72 -5.51 -6.46 13.97
N ASN A 73 -5.61 -5.23 14.48
CA ASN A 73 -6.07 -4.93 15.83
C ASN A 73 -7.57 -4.56 15.92
N ILE A 74 -8.30 -4.59 14.80
CA ILE A 74 -9.76 -4.36 14.71
C ILE A 74 -10.50 -5.69 14.60
#